data_AF-A0A087CY96-F1
#
_entry.id   AF-A0A087CY96-F1
#
_cell.length_a   1.000
_cell.length_b   1.000
_cell.length_c   1.000
_cell.angle_alpha   90.00
_cell.angle_beta   90.00
_cell.angle_gamma   90.00
#
_symmetry.space_group_name_H-M   'P 1'
#
loop_
_entity.id
_entity.type
_entity.pdbx_description
1 polymer ?
#
loop_
_entity_poly.entity_id
_entity_poly.type
_entity_poly.pdbx_seq_one_letter_code
_entity_poly.pdbx_strand_id
1 'polypeptide(L)'
;MSSNAQTATPRTDIATPESASNPFWHDQRKRRIVGDVLSHLLLAVLAVIWVIPIVWVVLESFNKNPGPYNETFFPTEYTLDNYTKLFTDTHILNFPRMFMHTLVISIVVCLISVFFVLCVAFCMSRMRFRFRKSFMNIVLVLGMFPGIMSVVVIYFILKSLGLTQGVGVTVALILVYSAGAGAGFYVMKGYMDTIPMSLDEAAYLDGCTRWQVFTKIIIPVCKPMLVYQALTSFLGPWLDFVMAKAIARTQDNYTVALGLYQMLSREYLNDWFARFAAAAVIISVPIAILFIVMQRFYQESMSGAVKG
;
A
#
# COMPACT_ATOMS: atom_id res chain seq x y z
N MET A 1 -35.25 35.19 -84.53
CA MET A 1 -34.01 35.83 -85.00
C MET A 1 -33.43 36.59 -83.81
N SER A 2 -32.52 35.99 -83.04
CA SER A 2 -31.04 36.17 -83.12
C SER A 2 -30.64 37.63 -82.86
N SER A 3 -29.73 38.02 -81.97
CA SER A 3 -28.48 37.41 -81.51
C SER A 3 -27.91 38.23 -80.33
N ASN A 4 -27.05 37.58 -79.54
CA ASN A 4 -26.26 38.07 -78.42
C ASN A 4 -25.43 39.34 -78.67
N ALA A 5 -25.19 40.10 -77.59
CA ALA A 5 -23.88 40.68 -77.30
C ALA A 5 -23.67 40.82 -75.78
N GLN A 6 -22.70 40.07 -75.26
CA GLN A 6 -22.16 40.18 -73.89
C GLN A 6 -21.39 41.50 -73.73
N THR A 7 -21.51 42.15 -72.58
CA THR A 7 -20.57 43.20 -72.14
C THR A 7 -20.21 42.95 -70.68
N ALA A 8 -18.91 42.94 -70.40
CA ALA A 8 -18.28 42.45 -69.19
C ALA A 8 -18.51 43.36 -67.96
N THR A 9 -18.71 42.75 -66.79
CA THR A 9 -18.68 43.41 -65.47
C THR A 9 -17.26 43.43 -64.89
N PRO A 10 -16.89 44.43 -64.07
CA PRO A 10 -15.54 44.55 -63.51
C PRO A 10 -15.31 43.54 -62.40
N ARG A 11 -14.11 42.96 -62.33
CA ARG A 11 -13.65 42.14 -61.20
C ARG A 11 -13.56 43.02 -59.94
N THR A 12 -14.41 42.78 -58.97
CA THR A 12 -14.19 43.20 -57.58
C THR A 12 -13.16 42.28 -56.95
N ASP A 13 -11.99 42.83 -56.63
CA ASP A 13 -10.97 42.17 -55.82
C ASP A 13 -11.57 41.78 -54.46
N ILE A 14 -11.70 40.48 -54.22
CA ILE A 14 -12.10 39.94 -52.93
C ILE A 14 -10.88 40.04 -52.02
N ALA A 15 -10.85 41.06 -51.16
CA ALA A 15 -9.93 41.11 -50.04
C ALA A 15 -10.20 39.88 -49.16
N THR A 16 -9.23 38.97 -49.06
CA THR A 16 -9.24 37.86 -48.10
C THR A 16 -9.27 38.45 -46.69
N PRO A 17 -10.20 38.05 -45.80
CA PRO A 17 -10.16 38.53 -44.43
C PRO A 17 -8.90 37.97 -43.74
N GLU A 18 -8.02 38.87 -43.28
CA GLU A 18 -6.91 38.52 -42.40
C GLU A 18 -7.45 37.72 -41.21
N SER A 19 -6.83 36.57 -40.93
CA SER A 19 -7.20 35.74 -39.79
C SER A 19 -6.90 36.50 -38.48
N ALA A 20 -7.92 37.15 -37.92
CA ALA A 20 -7.83 37.73 -36.59
C ALA A 20 -7.54 36.62 -35.57
N SER A 21 -6.30 36.56 -35.08
CA SER A 21 -5.88 35.64 -34.02
C SER A 21 -6.68 35.94 -32.76
N ASN A 22 -7.62 35.05 -32.40
CA ASN A 22 -8.52 35.26 -31.26
C ASN A 22 -7.73 35.35 -29.93
N PRO A 23 -7.72 36.49 -29.22
CA PRO A 23 -6.94 36.71 -27.99
C PRO A 23 -7.44 35.88 -26.80
N PHE A 24 -8.66 35.35 -26.86
CA PHE A 24 -9.28 34.51 -25.83
C PHE A 24 -8.51 33.19 -25.57
N TRP A 25 -7.92 32.60 -26.61
CA TRP A 25 -7.15 31.35 -26.50
C TRP A 25 -5.77 31.54 -25.87
N HIS A 26 -5.18 32.73 -25.99
CA HIS A 26 -3.88 33.03 -25.39
C HIS A 26 -3.96 33.14 -23.86
N ASP A 27 -5.08 33.64 -23.31
CA ASP A 27 -5.26 33.77 -21.86
C ASP A 27 -5.47 32.40 -21.18
N GLN A 28 -6.19 31.48 -21.83
CA GLN A 28 -6.35 30.11 -21.35
C GLN A 28 -5.02 29.32 -21.35
N ARG A 29 -4.19 29.48 -22.38
CA ARG A 29 -2.88 28.81 -22.46
C ARG A 29 -1.91 29.34 -21.40
N LYS A 30 -1.88 30.66 -21.16
CA LYS A 30 -1.08 31.27 -20.08
C LYS A 30 -1.57 30.84 -18.69
N ARG A 31 -2.88 30.84 -18.43
CA ARG A 31 -3.46 30.35 -17.18
C ARG A 31 -3.13 28.87 -16.93
N ARG A 32 -3.17 28.04 -17.98
CA ARG A 32 -2.79 26.62 -17.89
C ARG A 32 -1.30 26.44 -17.59
N ILE A 33 -0.41 27.18 -18.27
CA ILE A 33 1.04 27.13 -18.00
C ILE A 33 1.35 27.62 -16.58
N VAL A 34 0.76 28.73 -16.14
CA VAL A 34 0.94 29.24 -14.76
C VAL A 34 0.41 28.24 -13.73
N GLY A 35 -0.76 27.63 -14.00
CA GLY A 35 -1.33 26.59 -13.14
C GLY A 35 -0.44 25.34 -13.07
N ASP A 36 0.10 24.89 -14.21
CA ASP A 36 1.01 23.75 -14.28
C ASP A 36 2.31 24.08 -13.52
N VAL A 37 2.94 25.23 -13.75
CA VAL A 37 4.17 25.65 -13.06
C VAL A 37 3.94 25.76 -11.55
N LEU A 38 2.83 26.38 -11.11
CA LEU A 38 2.50 26.48 -9.69
C LEU A 38 2.28 25.10 -9.07
N SER A 39 1.59 24.20 -9.78
CA SER A 39 1.36 22.82 -9.32
C SER A 39 2.67 22.05 -9.20
N HIS A 40 3.56 22.13 -10.20
CA HIS A 40 4.86 21.47 -10.15
C HIS A 40 5.77 22.04 -9.05
N LEU A 41 5.75 23.35 -8.84
CA LEU A 41 6.51 23.99 -7.76
C LEU A 41 5.98 23.57 -6.39
N LEU A 42 4.66 23.56 -6.20
CA LEU A 42 4.04 23.05 -4.96
C LEU A 42 4.40 21.58 -4.72
N LEU A 43 4.28 20.73 -5.75
CA LEU A 43 4.64 19.31 -5.66
C LEU A 43 6.13 19.12 -5.35
N ALA A 44 7.02 19.93 -5.93
CA ALA A 44 8.46 19.88 -5.64
C ALA A 44 8.77 20.26 -4.19
N VAL A 45 8.14 21.33 -3.67
CA VAL A 45 8.30 21.74 -2.27
C VAL A 45 7.79 20.66 -1.32
N LEU A 46 6.60 20.11 -1.58
CA LEU A 46 6.05 19.01 -0.78
C LEU A 46 6.94 17.76 -0.82
N ALA A 47 7.47 17.42 -2.00
CA ALA A 47 8.41 16.31 -2.14
C ALA A 47 9.67 16.52 -1.30
N VAL A 48 10.26 17.71 -1.30
CA VAL A 48 11.43 18.03 -0.46
C VAL A 48 11.08 17.86 1.02
N ILE A 49 9.95 18.41 1.49
CA ILE A 49 9.53 18.30 2.88
C ILE A 49 9.37 16.83 3.31
N TRP A 50 8.82 15.97 2.44
CA TRP A 50 8.61 14.55 2.75
C TRP A 50 9.87 13.71 2.64
N VAL A 51 10.81 14.08 1.75
CA VAL A 51 12.06 13.34 1.55
C VAL A 51 13.09 13.65 2.66
N ILE A 52 13.10 14.88 3.20
CA ILE A 52 14.02 15.27 4.27
C ILE A 52 14.06 14.27 5.45
N PRO A 53 12.95 13.87 6.10
CA PRO A 53 13.02 12.94 7.23
C PRO A 53 13.53 11.54 6.82
N ILE A 54 13.25 11.11 5.58
CA ILE A 54 13.75 9.82 5.07
C ILE A 54 15.26 9.89 4.89
N VAL A 55 15.75 10.94 4.22
CA VAL A 55 17.19 11.18 4.03
C VAL A 55 17.89 11.30 5.38
N TRP A 56 17.26 11.99 6.35
CA TRP A 56 17.80 12.13 7.68
C TRP A 56 17.98 10.76 8.37
N VAL A 57 16.96 9.91 8.38
CA VAL A 57 17.06 8.54 8.97
C VAL A 57 18.12 7.70 8.24
N VAL A 58 18.23 7.83 6.92
CA VAL A 58 19.26 7.14 6.14
C VAL A 58 20.66 7.67 6.45
N LEU A 59 20.85 8.95 6.70
CA LEU A 59 22.15 9.48 7.10
C LEU A 59 22.48 9.08 8.55
N GLU A 60 21.49 9.14 9.43
CA GLU A 60 21.62 8.75 10.83
C GLU A 60 21.97 7.27 10.99
N SER A 61 21.51 6.40 10.10
CA SER A 61 21.92 4.99 10.13
C SER A 61 23.41 4.75 9.90
N PHE A 62 24.07 5.68 9.22
CA PHE A 62 25.53 5.68 9.03
C PHE A 62 26.25 6.54 10.07
N ASN A 63 25.55 7.17 11.04
CA ASN A 63 26.19 8.03 12.03
C ASN A 63 27.16 7.23 12.91
N LYS A 64 28.40 7.72 13.04
CA LYS A 64 29.38 7.12 13.95
C LYS A 64 29.07 7.43 15.42
N ASN A 65 28.40 8.53 15.71
CA ASN A 65 27.85 8.79 17.04
C ASN A 65 26.67 7.84 17.28
N PRO A 66 26.73 6.97 18.30
CA PRO A 66 25.66 6.01 18.56
C PRO A 66 24.39 6.63 19.16
N GLY A 67 24.51 7.81 19.79
CA GLY A 67 23.44 8.44 20.54
C GLY A 67 22.55 9.38 19.72
N PRO A 68 21.37 9.76 20.24
CA PRO A 68 20.42 10.61 19.53
C PRO A 68 20.77 12.10 19.53
N TYR A 69 21.67 12.52 20.42
CA TYR A 69 22.02 13.93 20.57
C TYR A 69 23.25 14.26 19.71
N ASN A 70 23.01 15.06 18.67
CA ASN A 70 24.03 15.60 17.78
C ASN A 70 23.93 17.13 17.75
N GLU A 71 25.07 17.82 17.67
CA GLU A 71 25.10 19.29 17.55
C GLU A 71 24.70 19.77 16.15
N THR A 72 24.88 18.91 15.14
CA THR A 72 24.59 19.18 13.74
C THR A 72 23.35 18.42 13.28
N PHE A 73 22.65 18.97 12.28
CA PHE A 73 21.48 18.32 11.69
C PHE A 73 21.84 17.00 10.97
N PHE A 74 23.02 16.95 10.34
CA PHE A 74 23.55 15.75 9.70
C PHE A 74 24.78 15.24 10.45
N PRO A 75 25.05 13.91 10.42
CA PRO A 75 26.27 13.35 10.99
C PRO A 75 27.54 13.99 10.42
N THR A 76 28.54 14.18 11.27
CA THR A 76 29.87 14.68 10.87
C THR A 76 30.80 13.55 10.45
N GLU A 77 30.63 12.36 11.05
CA GLU A 77 31.41 11.17 10.76
C GLU A 77 30.47 9.99 10.43
N TYR A 78 30.85 9.23 9.40
CA TYR A 78 30.07 8.10 8.90
C TYR A 78 30.77 6.76 9.15
N THR A 79 29.99 5.71 9.38
CA THR A 79 30.45 4.34 9.58
C THR A 79 29.42 3.31 9.08
N LEU A 80 29.89 2.13 8.72
CA LEU A 80 29.04 0.96 8.44
C LEU A 80 28.84 0.06 9.67
N ASP A 81 29.47 0.41 10.79
CA ASP A 81 29.50 -0.42 11.99
C ASP A 81 28.10 -0.63 12.60
N ASN A 82 27.18 0.33 12.43
CA ASN A 82 25.79 0.17 12.86
C ASN A 82 25.11 -1.00 12.16
N TYR A 83 25.34 -1.16 10.85
CA TYR A 83 24.80 -2.26 10.07
C TYR A 83 25.50 -3.58 10.43
N THR A 84 26.83 -3.60 10.56
CA THR A 84 27.54 -4.83 10.92
C THR A 84 27.08 -5.34 12.29
N LYS A 85 27.10 -4.48 13.32
CA LYS A 85 26.62 -4.79 14.67
C LYS A 85 25.17 -5.20 14.68
N LEU A 86 24.31 -4.57 13.87
CA LEU A 86 22.91 -4.96 13.76
C LEU A 86 22.73 -6.44 13.44
N PHE A 87 23.56 -7.02 12.57
CA PHE A 87 23.47 -8.42 12.17
C PHE A 87 24.38 -9.37 12.96
N THR A 88 25.45 -8.88 13.61
CA THR A 88 26.42 -9.73 14.32
C THR A 88 26.21 -9.78 15.83
N ASP A 89 25.87 -8.65 16.45
CA ASP A 89 25.66 -8.57 17.90
C ASP A 89 24.25 -9.03 18.25
N THR A 90 24.13 -10.32 18.52
CA THR A 90 22.85 -11.04 18.73
C THR A 90 22.59 -11.43 20.18
N HIS A 91 23.50 -11.09 21.11
CA HIS A 91 23.39 -11.49 22.51
C HIS A 91 22.25 -10.77 23.24
N ILE A 92 22.16 -9.45 23.07
CA ILE A 92 21.13 -8.62 23.71
C ILE A 92 19.92 -8.45 22.79
N LEU A 93 20.11 -8.37 21.47
CA LEU A 93 19.04 -8.22 20.50
C LEU A 93 19.38 -8.98 19.21
N ASN A 94 18.63 -10.06 18.93
CA ASN A 94 18.81 -10.85 17.72
C ASN A 94 17.96 -10.31 16.57
N PHE A 95 18.38 -9.19 15.98
CA PHE A 95 17.67 -8.52 14.89
C PHE A 95 17.42 -9.44 13.68
N PRO A 96 18.40 -10.23 13.18
CA PRO A 96 18.17 -11.08 12.01
C PRO A 96 17.03 -12.07 12.23
N ARG A 97 16.96 -12.67 13.42
CA ARG A 97 15.88 -13.59 13.79
C ARG A 97 14.54 -12.86 13.88
N MET A 98 14.48 -11.70 14.54
CA MET A 98 13.24 -10.91 14.66
C MET A 98 12.72 -10.44 13.30
N PHE A 99 13.62 -10.00 12.41
CA PHE A 99 13.31 -9.62 11.04
C PHE A 99 12.74 -10.81 10.26
N MET A 100 13.41 -11.97 10.28
CA MET A 100 12.93 -13.17 9.58
C MET A 100 11.62 -13.69 10.16
N HIS A 101 11.46 -13.67 11.48
CA HIS A 101 10.21 -14.07 12.13
C HIS A 101 9.04 -13.19 11.67
N THR A 102 9.24 -11.88 11.65
CA THR A 102 8.21 -10.92 11.19
C THR A 102 7.93 -11.08 9.70
N LEU A 103 8.96 -11.31 8.88
CA LEU A 103 8.84 -11.51 7.44
C LEU A 103 8.02 -12.76 7.10
N VAL A 104 8.32 -13.87 7.76
CA VAL A 104 7.57 -15.13 7.59
C VAL A 104 6.10 -14.93 7.97
N ILE A 105 5.83 -14.34 9.14
CA ILE A 105 4.45 -14.04 9.57
C ILE A 105 3.75 -13.17 8.52
N SER A 106 4.39 -12.10 8.07
CA SER A 106 3.79 -11.13 7.14
C SER A 106 3.49 -11.72 5.78
N ILE A 107 4.36 -12.59 5.25
CA ILE A 107 4.13 -13.29 3.99
C ILE A 107 2.98 -14.27 4.12
N VAL A 108 2.96 -15.09 5.18
CA VAL A 108 1.90 -16.10 5.37
C VAL A 108 0.55 -15.44 5.58
N VAL A 109 0.48 -14.41 6.44
CA VAL A 109 -0.73 -13.60 6.64
C VAL A 109 -1.18 -12.96 5.34
N CYS A 110 -0.26 -12.39 4.55
CA CYS A 110 -0.59 -11.79 3.27
C CYS A 110 -1.26 -12.80 2.32
N LEU A 111 -0.68 -13.99 2.15
CA LEU A 111 -1.24 -15.04 1.28
C LEU A 111 -2.63 -15.48 1.73
N ILE A 112 -2.81 -15.76 3.03
CA ILE A 112 -4.10 -16.16 3.59
C ILE A 112 -5.12 -15.05 3.42
N SER A 113 -4.74 -13.82 3.75
CA SER A 113 -5.63 -12.65 3.71
C SER A 113 -6.08 -12.32 2.30
N VAL A 114 -5.17 -12.31 1.32
CA VAL A 114 -5.50 -12.05 -0.08
C VAL A 114 -6.48 -13.10 -0.59
N PHE A 115 -6.20 -14.37 -0.36
CA PHE A 115 -7.08 -15.45 -0.79
C PHE A 115 -8.46 -15.35 -0.14
N PHE A 116 -8.50 -15.16 1.17
CA PHE A 116 -9.75 -15.13 1.93
C PHE A 116 -10.60 -13.91 1.58
N VAL A 117 -10.00 -12.71 1.53
CA VAL A 117 -10.69 -11.47 1.16
C VAL A 117 -11.22 -11.55 -0.26
N LEU A 118 -10.44 -12.06 -1.20
CA LEU A 118 -10.87 -12.21 -2.59
C LEU A 118 -12.10 -13.14 -2.69
N CYS A 119 -12.07 -14.29 -2.02
CA CYS A 119 -13.19 -15.24 -1.99
C CYS A 119 -14.45 -14.61 -1.37
N VAL A 120 -14.32 -13.96 -0.21
CA VAL A 120 -15.45 -13.31 0.48
C VAL A 120 -16.00 -12.16 -0.38
N ALA A 121 -15.13 -11.34 -0.96
CA ALA A 121 -15.54 -10.23 -1.83
C ALA A 121 -16.29 -10.72 -3.07
N PHE A 122 -15.83 -11.80 -3.72
CA PHE A 122 -16.51 -12.38 -4.87
C PHE A 122 -17.92 -12.86 -4.51
N CYS A 123 -18.05 -13.64 -3.42
CA CYS A 123 -19.35 -14.09 -2.92
C CYS A 123 -20.26 -12.90 -2.57
N MET A 124 -19.72 -11.88 -1.90
CA MET A 124 -20.46 -10.70 -1.48
C MET A 124 -20.73 -9.70 -2.60
N SER A 125 -20.08 -9.81 -3.75
CA SER A 125 -20.37 -9.01 -4.95
C SER A 125 -21.38 -9.73 -5.82
N ARG A 126 -21.03 -10.95 -6.28
CA ARG A 126 -21.73 -11.69 -7.34
C ARG A 126 -22.88 -12.56 -6.86
N MET A 127 -22.80 -13.13 -5.67
CA MET A 127 -23.83 -14.05 -5.20
C MET A 127 -24.95 -13.32 -4.47
N ARG A 128 -26.20 -13.68 -4.75
CA ARG A 128 -27.40 -13.17 -4.06
C ARG A 128 -27.94 -14.29 -3.18
N PHE A 129 -27.88 -14.11 -1.86
CA PHE A 129 -28.42 -15.05 -0.87
C PHE A 129 -29.05 -14.28 0.30
N ARG A 130 -29.99 -14.93 1.02
CA ARG A 130 -30.89 -14.29 1.98
C ARG A 130 -30.18 -13.47 3.07
N PHE A 131 -29.06 -13.96 3.61
CA PHE A 131 -28.35 -13.32 4.72
C PHE A 131 -27.22 -12.37 4.31
N ARG A 132 -27.03 -12.11 3.01
CA ARG A 132 -25.91 -11.30 2.49
C ARG A 132 -25.84 -9.90 3.13
N LYS A 133 -26.95 -9.16 3.11
CA LYS A 133 -26.99 -7.78 3.64
C LYS A 133 -26.74 -7.75 5.15
N SER A 134 -27.36 -8.66 5.90
CA SER A 134 -27.17 -8.77 7.35
C SER A 134 -25.73 -9.10 7.70
N PHE A 135 -25.11 -10.07 7.01
CA PHE A 135 -23.70 -10.40 7.21
C PHE A 135 -22.79 -9.18 6.98
N MET A 136 -22.98 -8.49 5.87
CA MET A 136 -22.23 -7.26 5.58
C MET A 136 -22.39 -6.26 6.75
N ASN A 137 -23.61 -5.90 7.12
CA ASN A 137 -23.86 -4.92 8.17
C ASN A 137 -23.24 -5.33 9.52
N ILE A 138 -23.33 -6.61 9.90
CA ILE A 138 -22.73 -7.12 11.14
C ILE A 138 -21.20 -6.95 11.09
N VAL A 139 -20.56 -7.34 9.99
CA VAL A 139 -19.10 -7.21 9.84
C VAL A 139 -18.66 -5.73 9.85
N LEU A 140 -19.46 -4.83 9.27
CA LEU A 140 -19.20 -3.39 9.31
C LEU A 140 -19.21 -2.87 10.75
N VAL A 141 -20.28 -3.17 11.50
CA VAL A 141 -20.43 -2.73 12.90
C VAL A 141 -19.33 -3.31 13.78
N LEU A 142 -18.98 -4.59 13.61
CA LEU A 142 -17.86 -5.21 14.32
C LEU A 142 -16.53 -4.56 13.94
N GLY A 143 -16.33 -4.16 12.68
CA GLY A 143 -15.14 -3.47 12.21
C GLY A 143 -14.99 -2.04 12.74
N MET A 144 -16.06 -1.41 13.23
CA MET A 144 -16.01 -0.10 13.90
C MET A 144 -15.53 -0.22 15.36
N PHE A 145 -15.50 -1.41 15.92
CA PHE A 145 -15.03 -1.63 17.29
C PHE A 145 -13.49 -1.47 17.35
N PRO A 146 -12.93 -0.74 18.33
CA PRO A 146 -11.48 -0.54 18.42
C PRO A 146 -10.74 -1.86 18.66
N GLY A 147 -9.98 -2.34 17.67
CA GLY A 147 -9.27 -3.62 17.77
C GLY A 147 -8.31 -3.74 18.95
N ILE A 148 -7.76 -2.61 19.42
CA ILE A 148 -6.85 -2.56 20.57
C ILE A 148 -7.52 -2.99 21.89
N MET A 149 -8.83 -2.78 22.02
CA MET A 149 -9.59 -3.20 23.21
C MET A 149 -9.73 -4.72 23.30
N SER A 150 -9.65 -5.41 22.16
CA SER A 150 -9.76 -6.87 22.09
C SER A 150 -8.45 -7.60 22.39
N VAL A 151 -7.32 -6.89 22.46
CA VAL A 151 -5.97 -7.49 22.64
C VAL A 151 -5.88 -8.37 23.88
N VAL A 152 -6.39 -7.89 25.03
CA VAL A 152 -6.35 -8.63 26.30
C VAL A 152 -7.18 -9.92 26.19
N VAL A 153 -8.35 -9.85 25.58
CA VAL A 153 -9.25 -11.00 25.43
C VAL A 153 -8.63 -12.03 24.49
N ILE A 154 -8.10 -11.60 23.35
CA ILE A 154 -7.42 -12.46 22.38
C ILE A 154 -6.22 -13.16 23.04
N TYR A 155 -5.44 -12.45 23.85
CA TYR A 155 -4.33 -13.05 24.59
C TYR A 155 -4.80 -14.19 25.50
N PHE A 156 -5.88 -14.01 26.27
CA PHE A 156 -6.37 -15.07 27.16
C PHE A 156 -6.95 -16.27 26.39
N ILE A 157 -7.57 -16.06 25.23
CA ILE A 157 -8.01 -17.13 24.33
C ILE A 157 -6.79 -17.91 23.81
N LEU A 158 -5.76 -17.22 23.32
CA LEU A 158 -4.54 -17.88 22.84
C LEU A 158 -3.81 -18.62 23.97
N LYS A 159 -3.84 -18.06 25.19
CA LYS A 159 -3.27 -18.67 26.38
C LYS A 159 -3.98 -19.97 26.74
N SER A 160 -5.32 -20.00 26.69
CA SER A 160 -6.08 -21.23 26.96
C SER A 160 -5.86 -22.30 25.89
N LEU A 161 -5.59 -21.89 24.64
CA LEU A 161 -5.20 -22.78 23.54
C LEU A 161 -3.74 -23.24 23.59
N GLY A 162 -2.93 -22.75 24.53
CA GLY A 162 -1.50 -23.08 24.63
C GLY A 162 -0.61 -22.44 23.55
N LEU A 163 -1.11 -21.47 22.79
CA LEU A 163 -0.40 -20.84 21.67
C LEU A 163 0.48 -19.64 22.07
N THR A 164 0.77 -19.48 23.36
CA THR A 164 1.53 -18.32 23.88
C THR A 164 3.00 -18.62 24.17
N GLN A 165 3.48 -19.82 23.82
CA GLN A 165 4.85 -20.27 24.12
C GLN A 165 5.48 -20.96 22.91
N GLY A 166 6.82 -20.89 22.80
CA GLY A 166 7.59 -21.54 21.73
C GLY A 166 7.09 -21.21 20.33
N VAL A 167 7.01 -22.23 19.46
CA VAL A 167 6.51 -22.13 18.07
C VAL A 167 5.02 -21.72 18.02
N GLY A 168 4.26 -21.95 19.10
CA GLY A 168 2.87 -21.56 19.19
C GLY A 168 2.64 -20.06 18.99
N VAL A 169 3.62 -19.22 19.36
CA VAL A 169 3.53 -17.76 19.21
C VAL A 169 3.45 -17.34 17.73
N THR A 170 4.24 -17.96 16.85
CA THR A 170 4.19 -17.68 15.42
C THR A 170 2.82 -18.03 14.85
N VAL A 171 2.28 -19.18 15.23
CA VAL A 171 0.93 -19.64 14.83
C VAL A 171 -0.14 -18.68 15.35
N ALA A 172 -0.04 -18.25 16.62
CA ALA A 172 -0.96 -17.29 17.21
C ALA A 172 -0.99 -15.97 16.43
N LEU A 173 0.18 -15.41 16.10
CA LEU A 173 0.27 -14.17 15.34
C LEU A 173 -0.35 -14.34 13.95
N ILE A 174 -0.01 -15.41 13.23
CA ILE A 174 -0.60 -15.70 11.91
C ILE A 174 -2.13 -15.80 12.00
N LEU A 175 -2.65 -16.53 12.98
CA LEU A 175 -4.08 -16.74 13.17
C LEU A 175 -4.79 -15.41 13.45
N VAL A 176 -4.29 -14.61 14.39
CA VAL A 176 -4.92 -13.35 14.80
C VAL A 176 -4.95 -12.35 13.64
N TYR A 177 -3.82 -12.14 12.96
CA TYR A 177 -3.78 -11.18 11.85
C TYR A 177 -4.60 -11.67 10.64
N SER A 178 -4.62 -12.98 10.36
CA SER A 178 -5.41 -13.52 9.25
C SER A 178 -6.92 -13.52 9.55
N ALA A 179 -7.33 -13.74 10.80
CA ALA A 179 -8.74 -13.75 11.18
C ALA A 179 -9.40 -12.37 10.99
N GLY A 180 -8.68 -11.29 11.28
CA GLY A 180 -9.15 -9.92 11.05
C GLY A 180 -9.28 -9.55 9.57
N ALA A 181 -8.50 -10.19 8.69
CA ALA A 181 -8.45 -9.82 7.27
C ALA A 181 -9.79 -9.99 6.55
N GLY A 182 -10.56 -11.03 6.89
CA GLY A 182 -11.86 -11.31 6.28
C GLY A 182 -12.89 -10.21 6.48
N ALA A 183 -12.77 -9.40 7.54
CA ALA A 183 -13.64 -8.25 7.77
C ALA A 183 -13.33 -7.07 6.84
N GLY A 184 -12.13 -7.03 6.26
CA GLY A 184 -11.66 -6.00 5.33
C GLY A 184 -12.14 -6.17 3.89
N PHE A 185 -13.06 -7.10 3.59
CA PHE A 185 -13.46 -7.43 2.21
C PHE A 185 -14.16 -6.28 1.46
N TYR A 186 -14.62 -5.25 2.17
CA TYR A 186 -15.41 -4.16 1.62
C TYR A 186 -14.74 -3.42 0.46
N VAL A 187 -13.45 -3.14 0.56
CA VAL A 187 -12.74 -2.39 -0.48
C VAL A 187 -12.62 -3.25 -1.74
N MET A 188 -12.23 -4.52 -1.59
CA MET A 188 -12.16 -5.48 -2.70
C MET A 188 -13.53 -5.70 -3.35
N LYS A 189 -14.58 -5.83 -2.53
CA LYS A 189 -15.96 -5.96 -3.00
C LYS A 189 -16.42 -4.70 -3.74
N GLY A 190 -16.07 -3.51 -3.23
CA GLY A 190 -16.38 -2.24 -3.87
C GLY A 190 -15.75 -2.13 -5.26
N TYR A 191 -14.49 -2.55 -5.40
CA TYR A 191 -13.82 -2.65 -6.70
C TYR A 191 -14.50 -3.68 -7.61
N MET A 192 -14.81 -4.88 -7.11
CA MET A 192 -15.50 -5.89 -7.92
C MET A 192 -16.87 -5.42 -8.41
N ASP A 193 -17.59 -4.62 -7.61
CA ASP A 193 -18.89 -4.08 -8.00
C ASP A 193 -18.81 -3.06 -9.15
N THR A 194 -17.63 -2.49 -9.45
CA THR A 194 -17.45 -1.63 -10.64
C THR A 194 -17.28 -2.43 -11.92
N ILE A 195 -17.00 -3.74 -11.82
CA ILE A 195 -16.84 -4.63 -12.97
C ILE A 195 -18.24 -5.01 -13.48
N PRO A 196 -18.59 -4.72 -14.76
CA PRO A 196 -19.91 -4.99 -15.30
C PRO A 196 -20.34 -6.46 -15.15
N MET A 197 -21.58 -6.68 -14.72
CA MET A 197 -22.12 -8.04 -14.54
C MET A 197 -22.29 -8.79 -15.87
N SER A 198 -22.39 -8.06 -16.98
CA SER A 198 -22.51 -8.62 -18.33
C SER A 198 -21.29 -9.47 -18.74
N LEU A 199 -20.09 -9.21 -18.18
CA LEU A 199 -18.92 -10.05 -18.40
C LEU A 199 -19.10 -11.46 -17.83
N ASP A 200 -19.70 -11.54 -16.64
CA ASP A 200 -19.98 -12.81 -15.98
C ASP A 200 -21.09 -13.56 -16.71
N GLU A 201 -22.14 -12.85 -17.14
CA GLU A 201 -23.28 -13.41 -17.89
C GLU A 201 -22.85 -13.98 -19.24
N ALA A 202 -22.00 -13.25 -19.99
CA ALA A 202 -21.44 -13.75 -21.25
C ALA A 202 -20.62 -15.03 -21.02
N ALA A 203 -19.79 -15.06 -19.98
CA ALA A 203 -19.01 -16.26 -19.64
C ALA A 203 -19.90 -17.45 -19.24
N TYR A 204 -21.03 -17.20 -18.56
CA TYR A 204 -22.00 -18.25 -18.25
C TYR A 204 -22.70 -18.78 -19.50
N LEU A 205 -22.98 -17.94 -20.50
CA LEU A 205 -23.49 -18.36 -21.80
C LEU A 205 -22.48 -19.23 -22.56
N ASP A 206 -21.18 -18.94 -22.42
CA ASP A 206 -20.08 -19.75 -22.96
C ASP A 206 -19.84 -21.07 -22.15
N GLY A 207 -20.70 -21.39 -21.19
CA GLY A 207 -20.63 -22.61 -20.39
C GLY A 207 -19.59 -22.58 -19.26
N CYS A 208 -19.05 -21.40 -18.92
CA CYS A 208 -18.13 -21.29 -17.79
C CYS A 208 -18.86 -21.54 -16.46
N THR A 209 -18.22 -22.28 -15.56
CA THR A 209 -18.64 -22.41 -14.16
C THR A 209 -18.30 -21.14 -13.36
N ARG A 210 -18.94 -20.94 -12.20
CA ARG A 210 -18.61 -19.82 -11.29
C ARG A 210 -17.14 -19.79 -10.86
N TRP A 211 -16.53 -20.95 -10.65
CA TRP A 211 -15.11 -21.07 -10.34
C TRP A 211 -14.23 -20.62 -11.50
N GLN A 212 -14.63 -20.92 -12.74
CA GLN A 212 -13.93 -20.43 -13.92
C GLN A 212 -14.10 -18.91 -14.10
N VAL A 213 -15.29 -18.36 -13.86
CA VAL A 213 -15.48 -16.89 -13.86
C VAL A 213 -14.60 -16.23 -12.79
N PHE A 214 -14.58 -16.79 -11.58
CA PHE A 214 -13.73 -16.31 -10.50
C PHE A 214 -12.24 -16.29 -10.88
N THR A 215 -11.72 -17.42 -11.37
CA THR A 215 -10.28 -17.59 -11.63
C THR A 215 -9.81 -16.98 -12.95
N LYS A 216 -10.60 -17.08 -14.03
CA LYS A 216 -10.21 -16.66 -15.37
C LYS A 216 -10.63 -15.24 -15.74
N ILE A 217 -11.62 -14.66 -15.05
CA ILE A 217 -12.15 -13.34 -15.37
C ILE A 217 -11.92 -12.37 -14.21
N ILE A 218 -12.46 -12.68 -13.03
CA ILE A 218 -12.43 -11.76 -11.89
C ILE A 218 -11.00 -11.53 -11.37
N ILE A 219 -10.21 -12.59 -11.15
CA ILE A 219 -8.82 -12.44 -10.67
C ILE A 219 -7.97 -11.56 -11.59
N PRO A 220 -7.93 -11.79 -12.93
CA PRO A 220 -7.17 -10.92 -13.84
C PRO A 220 -7.62 -9.46 -13.84
N VAL A 221 -8.92 -9.20 -13.78
CA VAL A 221 -9.47 -7.83 -13.77
C VAL A 221 -9.23 -7.13 -12.43
N CYS A 222 -9.17 -7.90 -11.34
CA CYS A 222 -8.90 -7.41 -9.99
C CYS A 222 -7.41 -7.28 -9.65
N LYS A 223 -6.47 -7.50 -10.59
CA LYS A 223 -5.02 -7.43 -10.32
C LYS A 223 -4.57 -6.16 -9.57
N PRO A 224 -5.02 -4.93 -9.89
CA PRO A 224 -4.63 -3.74 -9.12
C PRO A 224 -5.10 -3.80 -7.67
N MET A 225 -6.29 -4.36 -7.46
CA MET A 225 -6.88 -4.46 -6.15
C MET A 225 -6.28 -5.61 -5.32
N LEU A 226 -5.86 -6.69 -5.98
CA LEU A 226 -5.08 -7.78 -5.36
C LEU A 226 -3.75 -7.26 -4.84
N VAL A 227 -3.12 -6.36 -5.60
CA VAL A 227 -1.95 -5.62 -5.16
C VAL A 227 -2.29 -4.85 -3.89
N TYR A 228 -3.23 -3.90 -3.91
CA TYR A 228 -3.61 -3.15 -2.71
C TYR A 228 -3.85 -4.08 -1.49
N GLN A 229 -4.61 -5.17 -1.67
CA GLN A 229 -4.88 -6.13 -0.61
C GLN A 229 -3.60 -6.81 -0.08
N ALA A 230 -2.68 -7.19 -0.95
CA ALA A 230 -1.41 -7.79 -0.56
C ALA A 230 -0.55 -6.80 0.24
N LEU A 231 -0.53 -5.52 -0.15
CA LEU A 231 0.22 -4.47 0.56
C LEU A 231 -0.33 -4.32 1.98
N THR A 232 -1.63 -4.10 2.12
CA THR A 232 -2.24 -3.86 3.43
C THR A 232 -2.13 -5.08 4.34
N SER A 233 -2.24 -6.29 3.77
CA SER A 233 -2.15 -7.53 4.54
C SER A 233 -0.72 -7.86 4.98
N PHE A 234 0.29 -7.51 4.17
CA PHE A 234 1.70 -7.60 4.57
C PHE A 234 2.03 -6.59 5.66
N LEU A 235 1.59 -5.34 5.51
CA LEU A 235 1.92 -4.26 6.43
C LEU A 235 1.34 -4.43 7.84
N GLY A 236 0.21 -5.12 7.98
CA GLY A 236 -0.43 -5.36 9.29
C GLY A 236 0.52 -5.95 10.33
N PRO A 237 0.93 -7.23 10.20
CA PRO A 237 1.93 -7.84 11.09
C PRO A 237 3.31 -7.18 11.05
N TRP A 238 3.68 -6.57 9.91
CA TRP A 238 4.99 -5.94 9.74
C TRP A 238 5.18 -4.69 10.61
N LEU A 239 4.11 -3.92 10.80
CA LEU A 239 4.12 -2.66 11.54
C LEU A 239 3.51 -2.77 12.94
N ASP A 240 2.74 -3.82 13.23
CA ASP A 240 2.04 -3.89 14.51
C ASP A 240 2.96 -4.22 15.69
N PHE A 241 2.95 -3.30 16.65
CA PHE A 241 3.64 -3.44 17.92
C PHE A 241 2.72 -3.97 19.01
N VAL A 242 1.43 -3.61 19.00
CA VAL A 242 0.57 -3.78 20.19
C VAL A 242 0.15 -5.23 20.35
N MET A 243 -0.38 -5.87 19.30
CA MET A 243 -0.75 -7.28 19.38
C MET A 243 0.50 -8.15 19.53
N ALA A 244 1.55 -7.82 18.78
CA ALA A 244 2.84 -8.51 18.88
C ALA A 244 3.38 -8.50 20.32
N LYS A 245 3.36 -7.35 21.01
CA LYS A 245 3.84 -7.24 22.40
C LYS A 245 2.99 -8.01 23.40
N ALA A 246 1.68 -8.13 23.16
CA ALA A 246 0.81 -8.89 24.03
C ALA A 246 1.09 -10.40 23.96
N ILE A 247 1.38 -10.92 22.76
CA ILE A 247 1.53 -12.35 22.47
C ILE A 247 2.99 -12.81 22.59
N ALA A 248 3.93 -12.11 21.95
CA ALA A 248 5.35 -12.47 21.92
C ALA A 248 6.07 -11.94 23.17
N ARG A 249 6.06 -12.73 24.25
CA ARG A 249 6.61 -12.34 25.56
C ARG A 249 8.07 -12.72 25.78
N THR A 250 8.62 -13.62 24.97
CA THR A 250 10.03 -14.04 25.04
C THR A 250 10.79 -13.47 23.86
N GLN A 251 12.03 -13.07 24.10
CA GLN A 251 12.89 -12.44 23.09
C GLN A 251 13.10 -13.33 21.86
N ASP A 252 13.07 -14.66 22.06
CA ASP A 252 13.11 -15.68 21.01
C ASP A 252 11.99 -15.56 19.95
N ASN A 253 10.87 -14.95 20.34
CA ASN A 253 9.68 -14.83 19.51
C ASN A 253 9.33 -13.37 19.18
N TYR A 254 10.20 -12.42 19.51
CA TYR A 254 9.93 -11.01 19.22
C TYR A 254 9.79 -10.75 17.72
N THR A 255 8.91 -9.80 17.39
CA THR A 255 8.85 -9.21 16.07
C THR A 255 9.84 -8.05 15.98
N VAL A 256 10.09 -7.59 14.76
CA VAL A 256 11.03 -6.50 14.52
C VAL A 256 10.57 -5.18 15.17
N ALA A 257 9.25 -4.95 15.26
CA ALA A 257 8.68 -3.79 15.95
C ALA A 257 9.01 -3.79 17.46
N LEU A 258 8.99 -4.96 18.11
CA LEU A 258 9.41 -5.10 19.51
C LEU A 258 10.92 -4.85 19.66
N GLY A 259 11.72 -5.37 18.72
CA GLY A 259 13.16 -5.14 18.68
C GLY A 259 13.49 -3.66 18.59
N LEU A 260 12.90 -2.94 17.63
CA LEU A 260 13.06 -1.48 17.50
C LEU A 260 12.68 -0.74 18.78
N TYR A 261 11.57 -1.10 19.41
CA TYR A 261 11.15 -0.50 20.68
C TYR A 261 12.17 -0.73 21.80
N GLN A 262 12.76 -1.91 21.88
CA GLN A 262 13.81 -2.23 22.86
C GLN A 262 15.05 -1.35 22.66
N MET A 263 15.44 -1.08 21.42
CA MET A 263 16.59 -0.21 21.10
C MET A 263 16.41 1.23 21.58
N LEU A 264 15.16 1.69 21.70
CA LEU A 264 14.81 3.02 22.22
C LEU A 264 14.56 3.05 23.72
N SER A 265 14.75 1.94 24.43
CA SER A 265 14.65 1.91 25.89
C SER A 265 15.77 2.76 26.52
N ARG A 266 15.52 3.30 27.72
CA ARG A 266 16.47 4.18 28.41
C ARG A 266 17.87 3.57 28.60
N GLU A 267 17.94 2.24 28.71
CA GLU A 267 19.19 1.49 28.87
C GLU A 267 20.04 1.49 27.59
N TYR A 268 19.43 1.44 26.41
CA TYR A 268 20.14 1.26 25.14
C TYR A 268 20.16 2.50 24.25
N LEU A 269 19.30 3.49 24.52
CA LEU A 269 19.06 4.64 23.64
C LEU A 269 20.34 5.43 23.30
N ASN A 270 21.27 5.61 24.24
CA ASN A 270 22.49 6.36 23.97
C ASN A 270 23.52 5.59 23.13
N ASP A 271 23.44 4.26 23.11
CA ASP A 271 24.42 3.42 22.41
C ASP A 271 23.87 2.89 21.08
N TRP A 272 22.55 2.84 20.92
CA TRP A 272 21.91 2.10 19.83
C TRP A 272 20.99 2.97 18.95
N PHE A 273 20.96 4.29 19.11
CA PHE A 273 20.08 5.15 18.30
C PHE A 273 20.44 5.11 16.80
N ALA A 274 21.73 5.25 16.46
CA ALA A 274 22.17 5.11 15.07
C ALA A 274 21.95 3.69 14.52
N ARG A 275 22.11 2.65 15.38
CA ARG A 275 21.76 1.25 15.06
C ARG A 275 20.26 1.08 14.83
N PHE A 276 19.41 1.79 15.57
CA PHE A 276 17.95 1.81 15.38
C PHE A 276 17.59 2.44 14.04
N ALA A 277 18.25 3.54 13.65
CA ALA A 277 18.07 4.13 12.34
C ALA A 277 18.47 3.15 11.22
N ALA A 278 19.57 2.42 11.38
CA ALA A 278 19.96 1.35 10.45
C ALA A 278 18.91 0.24 10.35
N ALA A 279 18.36 -0.20 11.49
CA ALA A 279 17.27 -1.16 11.51
C ALA A 279 16.01 -0.64 10.79
N ALA A 280 15.62 0.62 11.01
CA ALA A 280 14.49 1.26 10.33
C ALA A 280 14.68 1.29 8.80
N VAL A 281 15.89 1.62 8.33
CA VAL A 281 16.23 1.56 6.89
C VAL A 281 16.04 0.15 6.35
N ILE A 282 16.58 -0.87 7.01
CA ILE A 282 16.44 -2.28 6.57
C ILE A 282 14.97 -2.74 6.56
N ILE A 283 14.18 -2.35 7.56
CA ILE A 283 12.74 -2.69 7.65
C ILE A 283 11.93 -2.04 6.54
N SER A 284 12.36 -0.89 6.03
CA SER A 284 11.71 -0.22 4.90
C SER A 284 11.93 -0.95 3.56
N VAL A 285 13.00 -1.73 3.42
CA VAL A 285 13.39 -2.37 2.15
C VAL A 285 12.31 -3.33 1.62
N PRO A 286 11.75 -4.28 2.39
CA PRO A 286 10.68 -5.14 1.89
C PRO A 286 9.44 -4.37 1.45
N ILE A 287 9.10 -3.27 2.14
CA ILE A 287 7.98 -2.41 1.78
C ILE A 287 8.25 -1.72 0.44
N ALA A 288 9.45 -1.17 0.26
CA ALA A 288 9.85 -0.52 -0.98
C ALA A 288 9.87 -1.49 -2.17
N ILE A 289 10.44 -2.69 -1.99
CA ILE A 289 10.44 -3.74 -3.02
C ILE A 289 9.01 -4.12 -3.40
N LEU A 290 8.17 -4.37 -2.39
CA LEU A 290 6.77 -4.70 -2.60
C LEU A 290 6.07 -3.59 -3.40
N PHE A 291 6.24 -2.33 -3.00
CA PHE A 291 5.68 -1.17 -3.71
C PHE A 291 6.16 -1.05 -5.17
N ILE A 292 7.46 -1.23 -5.44
CA ILE A 292 8.01 -1.18 -6.81
C ILE A 292 7.42 -2.29 -7.69
N VAL A 293 7.38 -3.53 -7.18
CA VAL A 293 6.78 -4.67 -7.89
C VAL A 293 5.31 -4.40 -8.18
N MET A 294 4.62 -3.72 -7.27
CA MET A 294 3.21 -3.39 -7.35
C MET A 294 2.88 -2.31 -8.37
N GLN A 295 3.74 -1.31 -8.55
CA GLN A 295 3.50 -0.21 -9.51
C GLN A 295 3.22 -0.71 -10.92
N ARG A 296 3.86 -1.82 -11.33
CA ARG A 296 3.64 -2.45 -12.64
C ARG A 296 2.17 -2.85 -12.85
N PHE A 297 1.51 -3.43 -11.84
CA PHE A 297 0.13 -3.89 -11.96
C PHE A 297 -0.89 -2.75 -12.03
N TYR A 298 -0.56 -1.60 -11.44
CA TYR A 298 -1.43 -0.42 -11.50
C TYR A 298 -1.45 0.20 -12.91
N GLN A 299 -0.30 0.24 -13.57
CA GLN A 299 -0.16 0.79 -14.93
C GLN A 299 -0.87 -0.07 -15.99
N GLU A 300 -0.77 -1.40 -15.88
CA GLU A 300 -1.40 -2.33 -16.82
C GLU A 300 -2.94 -2.18 -16.85
N SER A 301 -3.59 -1.89 -15.73
CA SER A 301 -5.06 -1.75 -15.70
C SER A 301 -5.60 -0.42 -16.21
N MET A 302 -4.81 0.66 -16.15
CA MET A 302 -5.20 1.92 -16.77
C MET A 302 -5.21 1.86 -18.31
N SER A 303 -4.43 0.96 -18.92
CA SER A 303 -4.38 0.83 -20.38
C SER A 303 -5.57 0.07 -21.00
N GLY A 304 -6.35 -0.67 -20.20
CA GLY A 304 -7.41 -1.58 -20.70
C GLY A 304 -8.83 -1.03 -20.60
N ALA A 305 -9.04 0.07 -19.89
CA ALA A 305 -10.36 0.64 -19.65
C ALA A 305 -10.78 1.54 -20.82
N VAL A 306 -11.08 0.92 -21.97
CA VAL A 306 -11.84 1.49 -23.11
C VAL A 306 -11.34 2.85 -23.62
N LYS A 307 -10.79 2.87 -24.84
CA LYS A 307 -10.84 4.10 -25.66
C LYS A 307 -12.31 4.42 -25.91
N GLY A 308 -12.89 5.27 -25.07
CA GLY A 308 -14.12 6.00 -25.35
C GLY A 308 -13.83 7.15 -26.29
#